data_AF-A0A917NG84-F1
#
_entry.id   AF-A0A917NG84-F1
#
_cell.length_a   1.000
_cell.length_b   1.000
_cell.length_c   1.000
_cell.angle_alpha   90.00
_cell.angle_beta   90.00
_cell.angle_gamma   90.00
#
_symmetry.space_group_name_H-M   'P 1'
#
loop_
_entity.id
_entity.type
_entity.pdbx_description
1 polymer ?
#
loop_
_entity_poly.entity_id
_entity_poly.type
_entity_poly.pdbx_seq_one_letter_code
_entity_poly.pdbx_strand_id
1 'polypeptide(L)'
;MLVKRADRSMRAPGAAVRRFGQLRALLAAIVLVAVCFCTAPGALAHAYVVKSSPAANQVLTAAPHEVKVWFDEPVQPVFDALVVLDQRGRRVDRHDARLDPHNHALLVCTLADGLGPGTYTVDWRVISDDGHPVQGVIPFAVGAGRPAARSVITQSYLPAWPAVADRWAELIAMAVWFGLCPFWRFVLPPDVRKQAWTVRRVQGWLRGAWLVLAAAVLFSLPLEVTISAGVGWGDALEPGLLHTVLAQTRFGQVWLMQALLVLVLLPITALWGFAAEAACWSGWLLSAGLLATRTAVSHAAASFHPVLSMALDLVHLAAASVWVGGLAGMMGVAGASWRASMRRFTPWAAAAVAALVATGLYAARANVPTAYAFTHTAYGWTLAVKITLVAAMVGLGFWHWLHARTAVAERPGVATERSGVTTDQAPNRRRGRAKTLLAELLLGVVVLGVTSVLTNLPPAASDPGPVYTTQVLPGGIRATLTITPNRVGVNRFTVALTAPSGRPASGIAEVTLSFRCLTMDMGVDTVRLRRVAPGQYQTTGMYLTMAGPWLVHLHVLTAALADLNADVRMDVGSP
;
A
#
# COMPACT_ATOMS: atom_id res chain seq x y z
N MET A 1 4.90 -67.33 48.23
CA MET A 1 4.37 -66.01 47.83
C MET A 1 5.52 -65.19 47.24
N LEU A 2 5.59 -65.07 45.92
CA LEU A 2 6.57 -64.23 45.20
C LEU A 2 5.77 -63.38 44.20
N VAL A 3 5.57 -62.10 44.53
CA VAL A 3 4.86 -61.14 43.68
C VAL A 3 5.84 -60.57 42.66
N LYS A 4 5.69 -60.97 41.39
CA LYS A 4 6.36 -60.37 40.23
C LYS A 4 5.73 -58.99 39.95
N ARG A 5 6.45 -57.91 40.24
CA ARG A 5 6.15 -56.57 39.71
C ARG A 5 6.43 -56.56 38.21
N ALA A 6 5.39 -56.37 37.40
CA ALA A 6 5.52 -56.10 35.98
C ALA A 6 5.86 -54.61 35.78
N ASP A 7 7.08 -54.34 35.33
CA ASP A 7 7.53 -53.02 34.93
C ASP A 7 6.99 -52.70 33.52
N ARG A 8 5.94 -51.87 33.43
CA ARG A 8 5.44 -51.33 32.16
C ARG A 8 6.27 -50.10 31.80
N SER A 9 7.43 -50.33 31.19
CA SER A 9 8.15 -49.27 30.48
C SER A 9 7.33 -48.81 29.27
N MET A 10 6.68 -47.66 29.38
CA MET A 10 6.11 -46.95 28.23
C MET A 10 7.26 -46.51 27.32
N ARG A 11 7.56 -47.30 26.28
CA ARG A 11 8.49 -46.92 25.22
C ARG A 11 7.95 -45.66 24.54
N ALA A 12 8.64 -44.53 24.73
CA ALA A 12 8.39 -43.33 23.95
C ALA A 12 8.43 -43.66 22.44
N PRO A 13 7.51 -43.13 21.62
CA PRO A 13 7.49 -43.41 20.19
C PRO A 13 8.85 -43.06 19.55
N GLY A 14 9.39 -44.02 18.78
CA GLY A 14 10.75 -43.98 18.26
C GLY A 14 11.07 -42.71 17.46
N ALA A 15 12.30 -42.22 17.59
CA ALA A 15 12.79 -41.00 16.96
C ALA A 15 12.51 -40.91 15.43
N ALA A 16 12.39 -42.04 14.74
CA ALA A 16 12.03 -42.12 13.32
C ALA A 16 10.59 -41.65 13.03
N VAL A 17 9.61 -41.99 13.88
CA VAL A 17 8.20 -41.56 13.73
C VAL A 17 8.09 -40.05 13.93
N ARG A 18 8.87 -39.49 14.88
CA ARG A 18 8.95 -38.04 15.11
C ARG A 18 9.58 -37.30 13.91
N ARG A 19 10.60 -37.86 13.27
CA ARG A 19 11.24 -37.27 12.06
C ARG A 19 10.33 -37.28 10.84
N PHE A 20 9.55 -38.35 10.63
CA PHE A 20 8.60 -38.44 9.51
C PHE A 20 7.44 -37.44 9.64
N GLY A 21 6.90 -37.24 10.84
CA GLY A 21 5.87 -36.20 11.07
C GLY A 21 6.39 -34.77 10.84
N GLN A 22 7.66 -34.53 11.14
CA GLN A 22 8.33 -33.22 10.98
C GLN A 22 8.54 -32.84 9.52
N LEU A 23 8.99 -33.80 8.69
CA LEU A 23 9.16 -33.56 7.25
C LEU A 23 7.82 -33.27 6.58
N ARG A 24 6.76 -33.98 6.98
CA ARG A 24 5.39 -33.72 6.48
C ARG A 24 4.89 -32.31 6.84
N ALA A 25 5.13 -31.85 8.07
CA ALA A 25 4.76 -30.50 8.48
C ALA A 25 5.53 -29.41 7.72
N LEU A 26 6.81 -29.64 7.44
CA LEU A 26 7.62 -28.72 6.62
C LEU A 26 7.12 -28.67 5.18
N LEU A 27 6.85 -29.83 4.56
CA LEU A 27 6.31 -29.91 3.21
C LEU A 27 4.93 -29.25 3.11
N ALA A 28 4.05 -29.47 4.10
CA ALA A 28 2.75 -28.81 4.16
C ALA A 28 2.89 -27.27 4.25
N ALA A 29 3.83 -26.77 5.05
CA ALA A 29 4.12 -25.33 5.12
C ALA A 29 4.64 -24.79 3.78
N ILE A 30 5.52 -25.53 3.09
CA ILE A 30 6.01 -25.16 1.75
C ILE A 30 4.85 -25.07 0.75
N VAL A 31 3.97 -26.07 0.72
CA VAL A 31 2.80 -26.08 -0.18
C VAL A 31 1.88 -24.91 0.12
N LEU A 32 1.59 -24.63 1.40
CA LEU A 32 0.72 -23.52 1.79
C LEU A 32 1.31 -22.15 1.41
N VAL A 33 2.62 -21.97 1.56
CA VAL A 33 3.32 -20.75 1.12
C VAL A 33 3.33 -20.66 -0.40
N ALA A 34 3.54 -21.77 -1.13
CA ALA A 34 3.53 -21.77 -2.58
C ALA A 34 2.17 -21.33 -3.15
N VAL A 35 1.05 -21.74 -2.52
CA VAL A 35 -0.29 -21.28 -2.88
C VAL A 35 -0.42 -19.76 -2.80
N CYS A 36 0.25 -19.11 -1.83
CA CYS A 36 0.24 -17.64 -1.70
C CYS A 36 0.85 -16.92 -2.93
N PHE A 37 1.73 -17.59 -3.68
CA PHE A 37 2.35 -17.04 -4.89
C PHE A 37 1.56 -17.32 -6.16
N CYS A 38 0.55 -18.20 -6.12
CA CYS A 38 -0.25 -18.58 -7.28
C CYS A 38 -1.46 -17.65 -7.53
N THR A 39 -1.74 -16.69 -6.65
CA THR A 39 -2.95 -15.86 -6.69
C THR A 39 -2.73 -14.43 -7.23
N ALA A 40 -1.65 -14.16 -7.96
CA ALA A 40 -1.34 -12.80 -8.42
C ALA A 40 -1.45 -12.68 -9.97
N PRO A 41 -2.63 -12.36 -10.52
CA PRO A 41 -2.67 -11.65 -11.80
C PRO A 41 -2.06 -10.25 -11.59
N GLY A 42 -1.33 -9.78 -12.60
CA GLY A 42 -0.74 -8.46 -12.61
C GLY A 42 -1.75 -7.42 -13.09
N ALA A 43 -1.87 -6.31 -12.36
CA ALA A 43 -2.67 -5.16 -12.77
C ALA A 43 -2.00 -3.86 -12.31
N LEU A 44 -2.60 -2.72 -12.61
CA LEU A 44 -2.08 -1.38 -12.31
C LEU A 44 -2.53 -0.94 -10.92
N ALA A 45 -1.97 0.18 -10.43
CA ALA A 45 -2.11 0.56 -9.05
C ALA A 45 -3.45 1.14 -8.66
N HIS A 46 -4.34 1.53 -9.58
CA HIS A 46 -5.66 2.06 -9.27
C HIS A 46 -6.51 1.88 -10.54
N ALA A 47 -7.79 1.57 -10.39
CA ALA A 47 -8.71 1.47 -11.51
C ALA A 47 -9.21 2.86 -11.88
N TYR A 48 -8.91 3.28 -13.10
CA TYR A 48 -9.38 4.55 -13.65
C TYR A 48 -10.46 4.28 -14.68
N VAL A 49 -11.49 5.12 -14.70
CA VAL A 49 -12.50 5.07 -15.76
C VAL A 49 -11.83 5.46 -17.06
N VAL A 50 -11.61 4.47 -17.92
CA VAL A 50 -11.06 4.70 -19.25
C VAL A 50 -12.14 5.19 -20.18
N LYS A 51 -13.35 4.61 -20.12
CA LYS A 51 -14.49 4.92 -21.02
C LYS A 51 -15.82 4.91 -20.30
N SER A 52 -16.78 5.70 -20.78
CA SER A 52 -18.17 5.59 -20.34
C SER A 52 -19.15 5.78 -21.50
N SER A 53 -20.32 5.17 -21.36
CA SER A 53 -21.46 5.34 -22.24
C SER A 53 -22.71 5.41 -21.34
N PRO A 54 -23.35 6.56 -21.17
CA PRO A 54 -23.06 7.85 -21.80
C PRO A 54 -21.68 8.41 -21.43
N ALA A 55 -21.06 9.16 -22.34
CA ALA A 55 -19.80 9.83 -22.05
C ALA A 55 -20.02 10.98 -21.04
N ALA A 56 -18.95 11.36 -20.33
CA ALA A 56 -18.99 12.47 -19.39
C ALA A 56 -19.47 13.75 -20.09
N ASN A 57 -20.46 14.42 -19.49
CA ASN A 57 -21.13 15.61 -20.01
C ASN A 57 -21.84 15.43 -21.37
N GLN A 58 -22.04 14.19 -21.84
CA GLN A 58 -22.76 13.93 -23.08
C GLN A 58 -24.23 14.37 -22.95
N VAL A 59 -24.73 15.06 -23.98
CA VAL A 59 -26.16 15.37 -24.13
C VAL A 59 -26.74 14.42 -25.18
N LEU A 60 -27.62 13.52 -24.74
CA LEU A 60 -28.30 12.54 -25.57
C LEU A 60 -29.65 13.08 -26.04
N THR A 61 -30.05 12.72 -27.27
CA THR A 61 -31.39 13.05 -27.79
C THR A 61 -32.49 12.20 -27.15
N ALA A 62 -32.18 10.97 -26.77
CA ALA A 62 -33.06 10.03 -26.09
C ALA A 62 -32.32 9.33 -24.93
N ALA A 63 -33.07 8.87 -23.92
CA ALA A 63 -32.49 8.14 -22.80
C ALA A 63 -31.89 6.80 -23.26
N PRO A 64 -30.70 6.43 -22.78
CA PRO A 64 -30.09 5.15 -23.11
C PRO A 64 -30.79 4.02 -22.33
N HIS A 65 -30.72 2.79 -22.84
CA HIS A 65 -31.25 1.62 -22.11
C HIS A 65 -30.33 1.15 -20.98
N GLU A 66 -29.03 1.46 -21.08
CA GLU A 66 -28.02 1.03 -20.14
C GLU A 66 -26.92 2.09 -20.01
N VAL A 67 -26.23 2.03 -18.89
CA VAL A 67 -24.98 2.75 -18.65
C VAL A 67 -23.85 1.73 -18.58
N LYS A 68 -22.73 2.08 -19.21
CA LYS A 68 -21.50 1.29 -19.25
C LYS A 68 -20.32 2.15 -18.83
N VAL A 69 -19.46 1.59 -17.98
CA VAL A 69 -18.22 2.23 -17.51
C VAL A 69 -17.09 1.22 -17.66
N TRP A 70 -16.08 1.57 -18.44
CA TRP A 70 -14.88 0.77 -18.63
C TRP A 70 -13.75 1.33 -17.78
N PHE A 71 -12.91 0.44 -17.27
CA PHE A 71 -11.71 0.73 -16.52
C PHE A 71 -10.45 0.27 -17.28
N ASP A 72 -9.27 0.75 -16.89
CA ASP A 72 -7.97 0.36 -17.48
C ASP A 72 -7.49 -0.99 -16.97
N GLU A 73 -8.15 -1.50 -15.95
CA GLU A 73 -7.90 -2.78 -15.34
C GLU A 73 -9.19 -3.48 -14.91
N PRO A 74 -9.14 -4.80 -14.66
CA PRO A 74 -10.23 -5.49 -14.00
C PRO A 74 -10.57 -4.84 -12.65
N VAL A 75 -11.85 -4.68 -12.37
CA VAL A 75 -12.33 -4.16 -11.08
C VAL A 75 -13.17 -5.19 -10.36
N GLN A 76 -13.44 -5.01 -9.09
CA GLN A 76 -14.32 -5.87 -8.32
C GLN A 76 -15.61 -5.11 -8.02
N PRO A 77 -16.79 -5.56 -8.55
CA PRO A 77 -18.05 -4.90 -8.33
C PRO A 77 -18.50 -5.25 -6.91
N VAL A 78 -18.50 -4.26 -6.03
CA VAL A 78 -19.00 -4.42 -4.67
C VAL A 78 -20.08 -3.39 -4.41
N PHE A 79 -21.12 -3.77 -3.67
CA PHE A 79 -22.10 -2.87 -3.05
C PHE A 79 -22.62 -1.74 -3.96
N ASP A 80 -23.71 -1.98 -4.70
CA ASP A 80 -24.29 -0.95 -5.60
C ASP A 80 -23.21 -0.26 -6.44
N ALA A 81 -22.35 -1.06 -7.09
CA ALA A 81 -21.12 -0.60 -7.75
C ALA A 81 -21.35 0.51 -8.79
N LEU A 82 -22.58 0.60 -9.31
CA LEU A 82 -23.04 1.68 -10.16
C LEU A 82 -24.50 2.02 -9.80
N VAL A 83 -24.76 3.30 -9.58
CA VAL A 83 -26.07 3.86 -9.29
C VAL A 83 -26.30 5.03 -10.24
N VAL A 84 -27.50 5.11 -10.82
CA VAL A 84 -27.86 6.23 -11.70
C VAL A 84 -28.92 7.07 -11.03
N LEU A 85 -28.63 8.36 -10.87
CA LEU A 85 -29.49 9.31 -10.17
C LEU A 85 -30.04 10.36 -11.13
N ASP A 86 -31.29 10.79 -10.92
CA ASP A 86 -31.88 11.94 -11.59
C ASP A 86 -31.47 13.28 -10.92
N GLN A 87 -31.88 14.39 -11.53
CA GLN A 87 -31.65 15.75 -11.01
C GLN A 87 -32.19 16.02 -9.59
N ARG A 88 -33.10 15.18 -9.08
CA ARG A 88 -33.65 15.25 -7.72
C ARG A 88 -32.94 14.30 -6.76
N GLY A 89 -31.90 13.60 -7.21
CA GLY A 89 -31.16 12.60 -6.44
C GLY A 89 -31.90 11.27 -6.29
N ARG A 90 -32.92 10.99 -7.12
CA ARG A 90 -33.65 9.72 -7.07
C ARG A 90 -32.98 8.69 -7.97
N ARG A 91 -32.88 7.46 -7.48
CA ARG A 91 -32.35 6.33 -8.25
C ARG A 91 -33.27 5.98 -9.41
N VAL A 92 -32.69 5.82 -10.61
CA VAL A 92 -33.39 5.56 -11.88
C VAL A 92 -32.83 4.35 -12.64
N ASP A 93 -31.98 3.55 -11.99
CA ASP A 93 -31.50 2.27 -12.51
C ASP A 93 -32.29 1.06 -11.95
N ARG A 94 -32.08 -0.11 -12.54
CA ARG A 94 -32.77 -1.36 -12.18
C ARG A 94 -32.08 -2.17 -11.09
N HIS A 95 -31.09 -1.60 -10.40
CA HIS A 95 -30.36 -2.25 -9.31
C HIS A 95 -29.63 -3.53 -9.76
N ASP A 96 -29.18 -3.55 -11.02
CA ASP A 96 -28.59 -4.73 -11.68
C ASP A 96 -27.14 -4.48 -12.14
N ALA A 97 -26.46 -3.53 -11.48
CA ALA A 97 -25.06 -3.21 -11.73
C ALA A 97 -24.19 -4.46 -11.61
N ARG A 98 -23.45 -4.77 -12.68
CA ARG A 98 -22.63 -6.00 -12.79
C ARG A 98 -21.45 -5.79 -13.71
N LEU A 99 -20.43 -6.61 -13.56
CA LEU A 99 -19.39 -6.73 -14.57
C LEU A 99 -19.89 -7.47 -15.81
N ASP A 100 -19.30 -7.13 -16.94
CA ASP A 100 -19.43 -7.91 -18.15
C ASP A 100 -18.74 -9.29 -17.98
N PRO A 101 -19.41 -10.42 -18.32
CA PRO A 101 -18.85 -11.76 -18.14
C PRO A 101 -17.57 -12.05 -18.93
N HIS A 102 -17.29 -11.27 -19.98
CA HIS A 102 -16.14 -11.44 -20.86
C HIS A 102 -15.10 -10.34 -20.70
N ASN A 103 -15.43 -9.27 -19.97
CA ASN A 103 -14.52 -8.16 -19.69
C ASN A 103 -14.72 -7.63 -18.26
N HIS A 104 -13.90 -8.09 -17.33
CA HIS A 104 -13.96 -7.66 -15.93
C HIS A 104 -13.54 -6.21 -15.69
N ALA A 105 -13.09 -5.49 -16.72
CA ALA A 105 -12.89 -4.04 -16.68
C ALA A 105 -14.12 -3.26 -17.15
N LEU A 106 -15.26 -3.91 -17.45
CA LEU A 106 -16.49 -3.26 -17.90
C LEU A 106 -17.62 -3.46 -16.90
N LEU A 107 -18.08 -2.37 -16.29
CA LEU A 107 -19.23 -2.31 -15.41
C LEU A 107 -20.48 -1.82 -16.18
N VAL A 108 -21.60 -2.52 -16.03
CA VAL A 108 -22.85 -2.29 -16.77
C VAL A 108 -24.02 -2.22 -15.80
N CYS A 109 -24.94 -1.29 -16.01
CA CYS A 109 -26.23 -1.23 -15.31
C CYS A 109 -27.34 -0.80 -16.26
N THR A 110 -28.53 -1.40 -16.13
CA THR A 110 -29.69 -1.06 -16.94
C THR A 110 -30.51 0.06 -16.30
N LEU A 111 -31.07 0.93 -17.15
CA LEU A 111 -31.90 2.04 -16.71
C LEU A 111 -33.38 1.65 -16.68
N ALA A 112 -34.15 2.35 -15.86
CA ALA A 112 -35.61 2.27 -15.92
C ALA A 112 -36.12 2.84 -17.25
N ASP A 113 -37.22 2.30 -17.76
CA ASP A 113 -37.82 2.78 -19.01
C ASP A 113 -38.44 4.18 -18.84
N GLY A 114 -38.49 4.95 -19.93
CA GLY A 114 -39.22 6.22 -19.99
C GLY A 114 -38.57 7.39 -19.25
N LEU A 115 -37.24 7.39 -19.09
CA LEU A 115 -36.53 8.52 -18.49
C LEU A 115 -36.75 9.80 -19.32
N GLY A 116 -37.33 10.81 -18.69
CA GLY A 116 -37.64 12.10 -19.32
C GLY A 116 -36.39 12.98 -19.54
N PRO A 117 -36.56 14.12 -20.22
CA PRO A 117 -35.49 15.10 -20.36
C PRO A 117 -34.99 15.61 -19.00
N GLY A 118 -33.67 15.75 -18.84
CA GLY A 118 -33.08 16.17 -17.58
C GLY A 118 -31.59 15.85 -17.48
N THR A 119 -31.01 16.21 -16.34
CA THR A 119 -29.63 15.89 -15.99
C THR A 119 -29.60 14.64 -15.11
N TYR A 120 -28.63 13.77 -15.38
CA TYR A 120 -28.44 12.50 -14.69
C TYR A 120 -26.99 12.37 -14.24
N THR A 121 -26.76 11.61 -13.18
CA THR A 121 -25.40 11.26 -12.73
C THR A 121 -25.26 9.76 -12.58
N VAL A 122 -24.15 9.24 -13.08
CA VAL A 122 -23.69 7.87 -12.85
C VAL A 122 -22.71 7.92 -11.69
N ASP A 123 -23.16 7.54 -10.51
CA ASP A 123 -22.35 7.43 -9.31
C ASP A 123 -21.82 6.00 -9.28
N TRP A 124 -20.50 5.81 -9.33
CA TRP A 124 -19.88 4.49 -9.35
C TRP A 124 -18.87 4.33 -8.23
N ARG A 125 -18.72 3.10 -7.76
CA ARG A 125 -17.77 2.69 -6.74
C ARG A 125 -17.34 1.26 -6.99
N VAL A 126 -16.04 1.03 -7.10
CA VAL A 126 -15.47 -0.30 -7.33
C VAL A 126 -14.19 -0.46 -6.51
N ILE A 127 -13.75 -1.69 -6.29
CA ILE A 127 -12.41 -1.95 -5.72
C ILE A 127 -11.47 -2.24 -6.88
N SER A 128 -10.36 -1.52 -6.97
CA SER A 128 -9.28 -1.80 -7.94
C SER A 128 -8.58 -3.11 -7.63
N ASP A 129 -7.79 -3.63 -8.58
CA ASP A 129 -7.11 -4.91 -8.36
C ASP A 129 -6.09 -4.85 -7.21
N ASP A 130 -5.57 -3.65 -6.91
CA ASP A 130 -4.68 -3.38 -5.76
C ASP A 130 -5.39 -3.40 -4.38
N GLY A 131 -6.72 -3.50 -4.38
CA GLY A 131 -7.55 -3.61 -3.17
C GLY A 131 -8.04 -2.28 -2.60
N HIS A 132 -7.78 -1.14 -3.24
CA HIS A 132 -8.34 0.15 -2.79
C HIS A 132 -9.72 0.43 -3.40
N PRO A 133 -10.67 0.97 -2.62
CA PRO A 133 -11.92 1.45 -3.17
C PRO A 133 -11.69 2.75 -3.96
N VAL A 134 -12.14 2.76 -5.20
CA VAL A 134 -12.20 3.95 -6.06
C VAL A 134 -13.66 4.29 -6.35
N GLN A 135 -13.95 5.59 -6.45
CA GLN A 135 -15.29 6.07 -6.69
C GLN A 135 -15.28 7.33 -7.56
N GLY A 136 -16.37 7.57 -8.27
CA GLY A 136 -16.51 8.74 -9.10
C GLY A 136 -17.94 9.00 -9.53
N VAL A 137 -18.11 10.11 -10.25
CA VAL A 137 -19.39 10.55 -10.77
C VAL A 137 -19.23 10.95 -12.23
N ILE A 138 -20.09 10.42 -13.10
CA ILE A 138 -20.12 10.75 -14.53
C ILE A 138 -21.47 11.42 -14.84
N PRO A 139 -21.51 12.75 -15.02
CA PRO A 139 -22.74 13.45 -15.37
C PRO A 139 -23.08 13.24 -16.85
N PHE A 140 -24.36 13.14 -17.19
CA PHE A 140 -24.87 13.21 -18.57
C PHE A 140 -26.24 13.90 -18.59
N ALA A 141 -26.75 14.23 -19.77
CA ALA A 141 -28.07 14.83 -19.93
C ALA A 141 -28.86 14.16 -21.05
N VAL A 142 -30.19 14.19 -20.94
CA VAL A 142 -31.13 13.76 -21.98
C VAL A 142 -31.99 14.96 -22.38
N GLY A 143 -32.11 15.22 -23.69
CA GLY A 143 -32.87 16.34 -24.24
C GLY A 143 -32.24 17.70 -23.94
N ALA A 144 -33.05 18.68 -23.50
CA ALA A 144 -32.60 20.05 -23.25
C ALA A 144 -31.85 20.25 -21.90
N GLY A 145 -31.52 19.16 -21.21
CA GLY A 145 -30.74 19.23 -19.96
C GLY A 145 -29.33 19.76 -20.21
N ARG A 146 -28.77 20.47 -19.22
CA ARG A 146 -27.34 20.81 -19.21
C ARG A 146 -26.63 19.90 -18.21
N PRO A 147 -25.51 19.26 -18.56
CA PRO A 147 -24.69 18.57 -17.58
C PRO A 147 -24.35 19.54 -16.46
N ALA A 148 -24.83 19.26 -15.24
CA ALA A 148 -24.48 20.06 -14.09
C ALA A 148 -23.03 19.74 -13.77
N ALA A 149 -22.16 20.75 -13.81
CA ALA A 149 -20.84 20.67 -13.20
C ALA A 149 -21.04 20.57 -11.68
N ARG A 150 -21.38 19.38 -11.16
CA ARG A 150 -21.19 19.12 -9.74
C ARG A 150 -19.69 19.21 -9.51
N SER A 151 -19.30 20.18 -8.69
CA SER A 151 -17.95 20.32 -8.17
C SER A 151 -17.53 18.95 -7.62
N VAL A 152 -16.67 18.24 -8.34
CA VAL A 152 -16.07 17.02 -7.82
C VAL A 152 -15.19 17.46 -6.67
N ILE A 153 -15.67 17.17 -5.46
CA ILE A 153 -14.91 17.34 -4.22
C ILE A 153 -13.70 16.43 -4.36
N THR A 154 -12.58 17.02 -4.76
CA THR A 154 -11.27 16.38 -4.71
C THR A 154 -10.83 16.47 -3.26
N GLN A 155 -11.45 15.66 -2.40
CA GLN A 155 -10.94 15.49 -1.05
C GLN A 155 -9.60 14.80 -1.18
N SER A 156 -8.55 15.46 -0.70
CA SER A 156 -7.28 14.81 -0.39
C SER A 156 -7.58 13.61 0.49
N TYR A 157 -7.48 12.40 -0.06
CA TYR A 157 -7.74 11.18 0.67
C TYR A 157 -6.69 11.05 1.79
N LEU A 158 -7.17 10.97 3.03
CA LEU A 158 -6.37 10.57 4.18
C LEU A 158 -6.85 9.20 4.64
N PRO A 159 -5.94 8.26 4.93
CA PRO A 159 -6.30 6.95 5.43
C PRO A 159 -7.17 7.05 6.68
N ALA A 160 -8.24 6.25 6.74
CA ALA A 160 -9.02 6.12 7.95
C ALA A 160 -8.13 5.58 9.09
N TRP A 161 -8.16 6.23 10.26
CA TRP A 161 -7.32 5.82 11.40
C TRP A 161 -7.46 4.33 11.78
N PRO A 162 -8.65 3.70 11.75
CA PRO A 162 -8.77 2.26 11.98
C PRO A 162 -7.94 1.40 11.03
N ALA A 163 -7.85 1.76 9.74
CA ALA A 163 -7.01 1.07 8.75
C ALA A 163 -5.52 1.23 9.03
N VAL A 164 -5.10 2.43 9.48
CA VAL A 164 -3.72 2.66 9.90
C VAL A 164 -3.37 1.84 11.15
N ALA A 165 -4.27 1.81 12.14
CA ALA A 165 -4.06 1.11 13.40
C ALA A 165 -4.00 -0.42 13.22
N ASP A 166 -4.92 -0.99 12.45
CA ASP A 166 -4.96 -2.43 12.14
C ASP A 166 -3.68 -2.89 11.43
N ARG A 167 -3.31 -2.21 10.34
CA ARG A 167 -2.10 -2.48 9.56
C ARG A 167 -0.84 -2.29 10.41
N TRP A 168 -0.80 -1.28 11.28
CA TRP A 168 0.33 -1.08 12.19
C TRP A 168 0.49 -2.25 13.16
N ALA A 169 -0.62 -2.70 13.76
CA ALA A 169 -0.63 -3.81 14.69
C ALA A 169 -0.12 -5.11 14.04
N GLU A 170 -0.58 -5.44 12.83
CA GLU A 170 -0.13 -6.68 12.21
C GLU A 170 1.25 -6.61 11.56
N LEU A 171 1.73 -5.44 11.09
CA LEU A 171 3.14 -5.26 10.75
C LEU A 171 4.07 -5.50 11.96
N ILE A 172 3.71 -5.01 13.15
CA ILE A 172 4.47 -5.27 14.39
C ILE A 172 4.45 -6.77 14.70
N ALA A 173 3.27 -7.40 14.67
CA ALA A 173 3.12 -8.81 15.00
C ALA A 173 3.90 -9.71 14.04
N MET A 174 3.80 -9.48 12.74
CA MET A 174 4.56 -10.19 11.71
C MET A 174 6.07 -9.99 11.89
N ALA A 175 6.52 -8.76 12.15
CA ALA A 175 7.94 -8.47 12.37
C ALA A 175 8.49 -9.23 13.57
N VAL A 176 7.76 -9.26 14.69
CA VAL A 176 8.15 -10.01 15.89
C VAL A 176 8.16 -11.51 15.60
N TRP A 177 7.10 -12.07 15.00
CA TRP A 177 7.00 -13.51 14.78
C TRP A 177 8.07 -14.00 13.79
N PHE A 178 8.19 -13.34 12.64
CA PHE A 178 9.16 -13.68 11.60
C PHE A 178 10.61 -13.48 12.08
N GLY A 179 10.92 -12.36 12.74
CA GLY A 179 12.28 -12.04 13.17
C GLY A 179 12.78 -12.86 14.37
N LEU A 180 11.87 -13.36 15.22
CA LEU A 180 12.27 -14.13 16.40
C LEU A 180 12.78 -15.55 16.08
N CYS A 181 12.33 -16.23 15.01
CA CYS A 181 12.88 -17.56 14.66
C CYS A 181 14.38 -17.50 14.24
N PRO A 182 14.82 -16.65 13.29
CA PRO A 182 16.24 -16.54 12.96
C PRO A 182 17.06 -15.99 14.13
N PHE A 183 16.51 -15.05 14.92
CA PHE A 183 17.15 -14.59 16.16
C PHE A 183 17.37 -15.75 17.15
N TRP A 184 16.34 -16.55 17.41
CA TRP A 184 16.42 -17.75 18.25
C TRP A 184 17.42 -18.76 17.69
N ARG A 185 17.47 -18.97 16.38
CA ARG A 185 18.27 -20.05 15.79
C ARG A 185 19.75 -19.69 15.64
N PHE A 186 20.05 -18.47 15.22
CA PHE A 186 21.38 -18.06 14.78
C PHE A 186 22.04 -17.03 15.69
N VAL A 187 21.25 -16.18 16.35
CA VAL A 187 21.79 -15.10 17.18
C VAL A 187 21.99 -15.56 18.63
N LEU A 188 20.95 -16.15 19.22
CA LEU A 188 20.99 -16.61 20.62
C LEU A 188 21.98 -17.77 20.83
N PRO A 189 22.92 -17.65 21.79
CA PRO A 189 23.84 -18.73 22.15
C PRO A 189 23.13 -20.00 22.64
N PRO A 190 23.62 -21.22 22.29
CA PRO A 190 22.94 -22.47 22.63
C PRO A 190 22.68 -22.69 24.12
N ASP A 191 23.62 -22.27 24.97
CA ASP A 191 23.52 -22.28 26.43
C ASP A 191 22.38 -21.40 26.94
N VAL A 192 22.19 -20.23 26.34
CA VAL A 192 21.13 -19.27 26.69
C VAL A 192 19.75 -19.78 26.25
N ARG A 193 19.66 -20.46 25.11
CA ARG A 193 18.41 -21.05 24.58
C ARG A 193 17.84 -22.16 25.44
N LYS A 194 18.71 -22.87 26.17
CA LYS A 194 18.30 -23.95 27.09
C LYS A 194 17.74 -23.42 28.41
N GLN A 195 17.92 -22.13 28.72
CA GLN A 195 17.41 -21.54 29.95
C GLN A 195 15.88 -21.43 29.88
N ALA A 196 15.20 -22.01 30.88
CA ALA A 196 13.73 -22.05 30.95
C ALA A 196 13.10 -20.64 30.89
N TRP A 197 13.74 -19.66 31.54
CA TRP A 197 13.32 -18.27 31.50
C TRP A 197 13.37 -17.68 30.08
N THR A 198 14.45 -17.92 29.33
CA THR A 198 14.59 -17.45 27.94
C THR A 198 13.53 -18.08 27.04
N VAL A 199 13.29 -19.38 27.18
CA VAL A 199 12.22 -20.09 26.45
C VAL A 199 10.85 -19.47 26.74
N ARG A 200 10.49 -19.30 28.02
CA ARG A 200 9.20 -18.71 28.44
C ARG A 200 9.01 -17.29 27.92
N ARG A 201 10.08 -16.49 27.90
CA ARG A 201 10.04 -15.12 27.38
C ARG A 201 9.78 -15.11 25.87
N VAL A 202 10.51 -15.92 25.11
CA VAL A 202 10.33 -15.99 23.64
C VAL A 202 8.95 -16.56 23.29
N GLN A 203 8.48 -17.56 24.03
CA GLN A 203 7.08 -18.02 23.96
C GLN A 203 6.09 -16.90 24.22
N GLY A 204 6.33 -16.07 25.25
CA GLY A 204 5.49 -14.91 25.57
C GLY A 204 5.40 -13.92 24.40
N TRP A 205 6.54 -13.56 23.79
CA TRP A 205 6.56 -12.71 22.61
C TRP A 205 5.83 -13.32 21.41
N LEU A 206 6.07 -14.60 21.11
CA LEU A 206 5.40 -15.27 19.98
C LEU A 206 3.89 -15.39 20.21
N ARG A 207 3.45 -15.67 21.44
CA ARG A 207 2.02 -15.71 21.80
C ARG A 207 1.39 -14.33 21.71
N GLY A 208 2.05 -13.30 22.22
CA GLY A 208 1.59 -11.92 22.12
C GLY A 208 1.47 -11.48 20.67
N ALA A 209 2.50 -11.71 19.85
CA ALA A 209 2.47 -11.44 18.42
C ALA A 209 1.35 -12.20 17.71
N TRP A 210 1.19 -13.50 18.00
CA TRP A 210 0.10 -14.29 17.41
C TRP A 210 -1.29 -13.76 17.81
N LEU A 211 -1.50 -13.37 19.07
CA LEU A 211 -2.77 -12.81 19.54
C LEU A 211 -3.10 -11.48 18.85
N VAL A 212 -2.11 -10.59 18.73
CA VAL A 212 -2.26 -9.32 18.01
C VAL A 212 -2.56 -9.57 16.54
N LEU A 213 -1.85 -10.50 15.91
CA LEU A 213 -2.07 -10.87 14.52
C LEU A 213 -3.47 -11.46 14.30
N ALA A 214 -3.92 -12.38 15.16
CA ALA A 214 -5.24 -12.97 15.08
C ALA A 214 -6.35 -11.92 15.26
N ALA A 215 -6.19 -11.00 16.22
CA ALA A 215 -7.13 -9.91 16.45
C ALA A 215 -7.20 -8.96 15.25
N ALA A 216 -6.05 -8.59 14.67
CA ALA A 216 -5.98 -7.71 13.50
C ALA A 216 -6.59 -8.37 12.25
N VAL A 217 -6.26 -9.64 11.98
CA VAL A 217 -6.91 -10.38 10.87
C VAL A 217 -8.42 -10.40 11.06
N LEU A 218 -8.93 -10.74 12.25
CA LEU A 218 -10.38 -10.74 12.50
C LEU A 218 -11.02 -9.34 12.37
N PHE A 219 -10.33 -8.29 12.82
CA PHE A 219 -10.81 -6.91 12.74
C PHE A 219 -10.80 -6.34 11.32
N SER A 220 -9.82 -6.74 10.49
CA SER A 220 -9.66 -6.24 9.12
C SER A 220 -10.85 -6.56 8.20
N LEU A 221 -11.60 -7.65 8.44
CA LEU A 221 -12.74 -8.02 7.61
C LEU A 221 -13.93 -7.07 7.73
N PRO A 222 -14.52 -6.82 8.92
CA PRO A 222 -15.57 -5.82 9.06
C PRO A 222 -15.06 -4.40 8.75
N LEU A 223 -13.78 -4.11 9.02
CA LEU A 223 -13.18 -2.85 8.61
C LEU A 223 -13.24 -2.67 7.09
N GLU A 224 -12.88 -3.68 6.32
CA GLU A 224 -12.96 -3.65 4.87
C GLU A 224 -14.41 -3.45 4.40
N VAL A 225 -15.39 -4.09 5.03
CA VAL A 225 -16.82 -3.84 4.73
C VAL A 225 -17.17 -2.36 4.94
N THR A 226 -16.76 -1.74 6.06
CA THR A 226 -17.05 -0.31 6.28
C THR A 226 -16.43 0.58 5.21
N ILE A 227 -15.19 0.26 4.79
CA ILE A 227 -14.41 1.06 3.83
C ILE A 227 -14.94 0.87 2.41
N SER A 228 -15.34 -0.35 2.04
CA SER A 228 -15.75 -0.68 0.67
C SER A 228 -17.24 -0.52 0.44
N ALA A 229 -18.11 -0.81 1.42
CA ALA A 229 -19.55 -0.55 1.33
C ALA A 229 -19.93 0.89 1.74
N GLY A 230 -19.06 1.60 2.49
CA GLY A 230 -19.38 2.94 3.02
C GLY A 230 -20.47 2.91 4.10
N VAL A 231 -20.63 1.79 4.78
CA VAL A 231 -21.60 1.58 5.86
C VAL A 231 -20.96 1.81 7.23
N GLY A 232 -21.79 2.02 8.25
CA GLY A 232 -21.32 2.11 9.63
C GLY A 232 -20.92 0.76 10.21
N TRP A 233 -20.25 0.77 11.37
CA TRP A 233 -19.84 -0.45 12.08
C TRP A 233 -21.00 -1.37 12.49
N GLY A 234 -22.22 -0.83 12.64
CA GLY A 234 -23.41 -1.63 12.96
C GLY A 234 -23.80 -2.59 11.84
N ASP A 235 -23.64 -2.16 10.58
CA ASP A 235 -24.00 -2.94 9.39
C ASP A 235 -22.82 -3.76 8.87
N ALA A 236 -21.58 -3.43 9.27
CA ALA A 236 -20.36 -4.08 8.80
C ALA A 236 -20.29 -5.60 9.06
N LEU A 237 -21.07 -6.09 10.03
CA LEU A 237 -21.17 -7.52 10.36
C LEU A 237 -22.36 -8.21 9.72
N GLU A 238 -23.10 -7.53 8.84
CA GLU A 238 -24.21 -8.12 8.13
C GLU A 238 -23.71 -9.30 7.27
N PRO A 239 -24.31 -10.51 7.39
CA PRO A 239 -23.82 -11.70 6.70
C PRO A 239 -23.75 -11.55 5.17
N GLY A 240 -24.69 -10.79 4.59
CA GLY A 240 -24.70 -10.50 3.16
C GLY A 240 -23.47 -9.70 2.72
N LEU A 241 -23.13 -8.65 3.48
CA LEU A 241 -21.98 -7.80 3.16
C LEU A 241 -20.65 -8.52 3.36
N LEU A 242 -20.53 -9.29 4.45
CA LEU A 242 -19.35 -10.13 4.71
C LEU A 242 -19.16 -11.18 3.62
N HIS A 243 -20.23 -11.85 3.17
CA HIS A 243 -20.16 -12.82 2.08
C HIS A 243 -19.72 -12.15 0.77
N THR A 244 -20.23 -10.97 0.45
CA THR A 244 -19.80 -10.19 -0.72
C THR A 244 -18.31 -9.91 -0.68
N VAL A 245 -17.76 -9.41 0.45
CA VAL A 245 -16.31 -9.21 0.57
C VAL A 245 -15.55 -10.53 0.42
N LEU A 246 -15.92 -11.57 1.17
CA LEU A 246 -15.19 -12.84 1.17
C LEU A 246 -15.19 -13.56 -0.19
N ALA A 247 -16.33 -13.55 -0.89
CA ALA A 247 -16.52 -14.33 -2.11
C ALA A 247 -16.20 -13.55 -3.38
N GLN A 248 -16.39 -12.23 -3.38
CA GLN A 248 -16.30 -11.40 -4.60
C GLN A 248 -15.07 -10.49 -4.63
N THR A 249 -14.27 -10.46 -3.55
CA THR A 249 -13.07 -9.60 -3.51
C THR A 249 -11.76 -10.38 -3.36
N ARG A 250 -10.70 -9.82 -3.95
CA ARG A 250 -9.32 -10.26 -3.76
C ARG A 250 -8.89 -10.13 -2.31
N PHE A 251 -9.31 -9.06 -1.63
CA PHE A 251 -9.10 -8.90 -0.20
C PHE A 251 -9.66 -10.11 0.56
N GLY A 252 -10.89 -10.52 0.28
CA GLY A 252 -11.53 -11.68 0.89
C GLY A 252 -10.76 -12.98 0.71
N GLN A 253 -10.26 -13.23 -0.51
CA GLN A 253 -9.43 -14.41 -0.80
C GLN A 253 -8.11 -14.40 -0.03
N VAL A 254 -7.42 -13.25 0.01
CA VAL A 254 -6.18 -13.07 0.77
C VAL A 254 -6.43 -13.18 2.27
N TRP A 255 -7.56 -12.65 2.75
CA TRP A 255 -7.99 -12.74 4.14
C TRP A 255 -8.21 -14.19 4.57
N LEU A 256 -8.87 -15.01 3.74
CA LEU A 256 -9.06 -16.44 4.02
C LEU A 256 -7.71 -17.17 4.14
N MET A 257 -6.76 -16.84 3.27
CA MET A 257 -5.41 -17.37 3.32
C MET A 257 -4.67 -16.94 4.59
N GLN A 258 -4.78 -15.66 4.97
CA GLN A 258 -4.21 -15.13 6.22
C GLN A 258 -4.82 -15.80 7.45
N ALA A 259 -6.14 -15.93 7.51
CA ALA A 259 -6.85 -16.57 8.61
C ALA A 259 -6.39 -18.03 8.77
N LEU A 260 -6.25 -18.77 7.66
CA LEU A 260 -5.73 -20.14 7.66
C LEU A 260 -4.28 -20.20 8.14
N LEU A 261 -3.40 -19.32 7.64
CA LEU A 261 -2.00 -19.26 8.07
C LEU A 261 -1.87 -18.96 9.56
N VAL A 262 -2.63 -18.00 10.08
CA VAL A 262 -2.68 -17.67 11.52
C VAL A 262 -3.16 -18.87 12.33
N LEU A 263 -4.22 -19.54 11.89
CA LEU A 263 -4.75 -20.73 12.56
C LEU A 263 -3.71 -21.86 12.64
N VAL A 264 -3.01 -22.13 11.52
CA VAL A 264 -1.96 -23.16 11.45
C VAL A 264 -0.71 -22.77 12.25
N LEU A 265 -0.45 -21.48 12.45
CA LEU A 265 0.66 -20.97 13.26
C LEU A 265 0.43 -21.15 14.77
N LEU A 266 -0.82 -21.29 15.22
CA LEU A 266 -1.19 -21.45 16.64
C LEU A 266 -0.51 -22.63 17.34
N PRO A 267 -0.56 -23.89 16.84
CA PRO A 267 0.09 -25.01 17.50
C PRO A 267 1.62 -24.83 17.60
N ILE A 268 2.26 -24.23 16.60
CA ILE A 268 3.70 -23.94 16.63
C ILE A 268 4.01 -22.89 17.70
N THR A 269 3.17 -21.87 17.82
CA THR A 269 3.26 -20.83 18.86
C THR A 269 3.06 -21.42 20.26
N ALA A 270 2.05 -22.28 20.43
CA ALA A 270 1.69 -22.87 21.72
C ALA A 270 2.77 -23.84 22.24
N LEU A 271 3.36 -24.63 21.33
CA LEU A 271 4.33 -25.69 21.62
C LEU A 271 5.79 -25.24 21.44
N TRP A 272 6.03 -23.96 21.18
CA TRP A 272 7.38 -23.42 20.97
C TRP A 272 8.34 -23.82 22.09
N GLY A 273 9.60 -24.13 21.80
CA GLY A 273 10.59 -24.55 22.80
C GLY A 273 10.49 -26.01 23.26
N PHE A 274 9.33 -26.64 23.15
CA PHE A 274 9.20 -28.11 23.18
C PHE A 274 9.25 -28.73 21.77
N ALA A 275 8.99 -27.89 20.77
CA ALA A 275 8.96 -28.29 19.38
C ALA A 275 10.38 -28.54 18.82
N ALA A 276 10.49 -29.57 17.97
CA ALA A 276 11.75 -29.93 17.30
C ALA A 276 12.17 -28.85 16.28
N GLU A 277 13.42 -28.92 15.79
CA GLU A 277 13.98 -27.93 14.86
C GLU A 277 13.07 -27.64 13.65
N ALA A 278 12.42 -28.68 13.10
CA ALA A 278 11.49 -28.54 11.98
C ALA A 278 10.32 -27.57 12.27
N ALA A 279 9.86 -27.46 13.53
CA ALA A 279 8.76 -26.57 13.87
C ALA A 279 9.13 -25.08 13.87
N CYS A 280 10.39 -24.71 14.19
CA CYS A 280 10.85 -23.31 13.99
C CYS A 280 10.83 -22.99 12.51
N TRP A 281 11.35 -23.90 11.67
CA TRP A 281 11.38 -23.71 10.23
C TRP A 281 9.99 -23.66 9.60
N SER A 282 9.07 -24.55 10.01
CA SER A 282 7.66 -24.48 9.60
C SER A 282 7.02 -23.16 10.03
N GLY A 283 7.21 -22.74 11.28
CA GLY A 283 6.69 -21.46 11.77
C GLY A 283 7.24 -20.27 10.99
N TRP A 284 8.54 -20.29 10.70
CA TRP A 284 9.20 -19.23 9.94
C TRP A 284 8.67 -19.17 8.50
N LEU A 285 8.51 -20.31 7.84
CA LEU A 285 7.90 -20.38 6.50
C LEU A 285 6.46 -19.89 6.51
N LEU A 286 5.64 -20.30 7.48
CA LEU A 286 4.27 -19.79 7.62
C LEU A 286 4.24 -18.27 7.84
N SER A 287 5.15 -17.74 8.67
CA SER A 287 5.30 -16.29 8.83
C SER A 287 5.79 -15.60 7.56
N ALA A 288 6.60 -16.26 6.72
CA ALA A 288 6.98 -15.75 5.41
C ALA A 288 5.77 -15.70 4.45
N GLY A 289 4.90 -16.72 4.51
CA GLY A 289 3.62 -16.73 3.79
C GLY A 289 2.72 -15.57 4.22
N LEU A 290 2.66 -15.26 5.52
CA LEU A 290 1.96 -14.09 6.04
C LEU A 290 2.54 -12.78 5.49
N LEU A 291 3.87 -12.63 5.40
CA LEU A 291 4.47 -11.47 4.71
C LEU A 291 4.09 -11.42 3.22
N ALA A 292 4.10 -12.57 2.52
CA ALA A 292 3.74 -12.65 1.10
C ALA A 292 2.26 -12.29 0.85
N THR A 293 1.35 -12.65 1.76
CA THR A 293 -0.04 -12.23 1.66
C THR A 293 -0.19 -10.71 1.69
N ARG A 294 0.72 -10.00 2.36
CA ARG A 294 0.70 -8.52 2.42
C ARG A 294 1.24 -7.87 1.17
N THR A 295 2.24 -8.46 0.53
CA THR A 295 2.73 -7.96 -0.76
C THR A 295 1.68 -8.10 -1.85
N ALA A 296 0.82 -9.13 -1.77
CA ALA A 296 -0.27 -9.40 -2.71
C ALA A 296 -1.43 -8.37 -2.65
N VAL A 297 -1.51 -7.54 -1.62
CA VAL A 297 -2.50 -6.45 -1.44
C VAL A 297 -1.78 -5.11 -1.19
N SER A 298 -0.70 -4.88 -1.93
CA SER A 298 0.13 -3.68 -1.84
C SER A 298 0.32 -3.04 -3.23
N HIS A 299 0.81 -1.80 -3.26
CA HIS A 299 1.22 -1.10 -4.48
C HIS A 299 2.22 -1.91 -5.33
N ALA A 300 2.94 -2.87 -4.74
CA ALA A 300 3.87 -3.72 -5.48
C ALA A 300 3.15 -4.72 -6.41
N ALA A 301 2.00 -5.26 -5.98
CA ALA A 301 1.17 -6.16 -6.78
C ALA A 301 0.56 -5.47 -8.01
N ALA A 302 0.54 -4.15 -7.95
CA ALA A 302 -0.17 -3.28 -8.85
C ALA A 302 0.77 -2.44 -9.74
N SER A 303 2.03 -2.88 -9.84
CA SER A 303 3.10 -2.19 -10.55
C SER A 303 3.27 -2.71 -11.97
N PHE A 304 4.01 -1.98 -12.83
CA PHE A 304 4.30 -2.42 -14.20
C PHE A 304 5.00 -3.80 -14.28
N HIS A 305 5.78 -4.17 -13.26
CA HIS A 305 6.43 -5.49 -13.13
C HIS A 305 6.03 -6.16 -11.81
N PRO A 306 4.80 -6.70 -11.70
CA PRO A 306 4.22 -7.15 -10.43
C PRO A 306 5.07 -8.18 -9.71
N VAL A 307 5.54 -9.20 -10.43
CA VAL A 307 6.33 -10.31 -9.83
C VAL A 307 7.62 -9.79 -9.20
N LEU A 308 8.36 -8.93 -9.89
CA LEU A 308 9.61 -8.37 -9.39
C LEU A 308 9.34 -7.42 -8.22
N SER A 309 8.37 -6.53 -8.34
CA SER A 309 8.01 -5.58 -7.28
C SER A 309 7.53 -6.30 -6.02
N MET A 310 6.66 -7.30 -6.14
CA MET A 310 6.18 -8.10 -5.00
C MET A 310 7.32 -8.89 -4.35
N ALA A 311 8.25 -9.42 -5.13
CA ALA A 311 9.42 -10.11 -4.60
C ALA A 311 10.34 -9.14 -3.82
N LEU A 312 10.59 -7.95 -4.35
CA LEU A 312 11.38 -6.91 -3.68
C LEU A 312 10.67 -6.38 -2.43
N ASP A 313 9.34 -6.23 -2.46
CA ASP A 313 8.55 -5.84 -1.30
C ASP A 313 8.57 -6.93 -0.22
N LEU A 314 8.52 -8.21 -0.60
CA LEU A 314 8.66 -9.32 0.35
C LEU A 314 10.04 -9.32 1.01
N VAL A 315 11.10 -9.06 0.23
CA VAL A 315 12.46 -8.89 0.77
C VAL A 315 12.53 -7.69 1.70
N HIS A 316 11.87 -6.57 1.37
CA HIS A 316 11.80 -5.38 2.22
C HIS A 316 11.13 -5.68 3.56
N LEU A 317 9.95 -6.32 3.54
CA LEU A 317 9.21 -6.73 4.74
C LEU A 317 9.98 -7.74 5.58
N ALA A 318 10.60 -8.74 4.95
CA ALA A 318 11.43 -9.73 5.65
C ALA A 318 12.66 -9.09 6.31
N ALA A 319 13.33 -8.17 5.63
CA ALA A 319 14.48 -7.44 6.16
C ALA A 319 14.08 -6.55 7.36
N ALA A 320 12.99 -5.79 7.25
CA ALA A 320 12.43 -5.02 8.36
C ALA A 320 12.09 -5.93 9.55
N SER A 321 11.49 -7.10 9.28
CA SER A 321 11.11 -8.09 10.29
C SER A 321 12.33 -8.69 11.00
N VAL A 322 13.40 -9.02 10.28
CA VAL A 322 14.66 -9.51 10.86
C VAL A 322 15.28 -8.46 11.79
N TRP A 323 15.27 -7.18 11.39
CA TRP A 323 15.84 -6.11 12.20
C TRP A 323 14.99 -5.83 13.44
N VAL A 324 13.71 -5.49 13.26
CA VAL A 324 12.81 -5.12 14.38
C VAL A 324 12.54 -6.32 15.29
N GLY A 325 12.23 -7.49 14.73
CA GLY A 325 12.02 -8.72 15.50
C GLY A 325 13.30 -9.22 16.18
N GLY A 326 14.46 -9.01 15.57
CA GLY A 326 15.76 -9.27 16.19
C GLY A 326 16.05 -8.35 17.38
N LEU A 327 15.70 -7.06 17.29
CA LEU A 327 15.77 -6.12 18.41
C LEU A 327 14.80 -6.51 19.54
N ALA A 328 13.57 -6.94 19.21
CA ALA A 328 12.64 -7.49 20.20
C ALA A 328 13.21 -8.73 20.89
N GLY A 329 13.85 -9.63 20.13
CA GLY A 329 14.56 -10.80 20.67
C GLY A 329 15.74 -10.42 21.57
N MET A 330 16.43 -9.33 21.25
CA MET A 330 17.52 -8.81 22.06
C MET A 330 17.06 -8.32 23.44
N MET A 331 15.79 -7.94 23.59
CA MET A 331 15.25 -7.44 24.86
C MET A 331 15.41 -8.46 26.00
N GLY A 332 16.08 -8.01 27.05
CA GLY A 332 16.33 -8.79 28.26
C GLY A 332 17.44 -9.83 28.15
N VAL A 333 18.21 -9.87 27.05
CA VAL A 333 19.51 -10.54 27.03
C VAL A 333 20.51 -9.62 27.74
N ALA A 334 21.38 -10.17 28.60
CA ALA A 334 22.29 -9.38 29.44
C ALA A 334 23.68 -10.00 29.57
N GLY A 335 24.64 -9.23 30.10
CA GLY A 335 25.96 -9.74 30.48
C GLY A 335 26.81 -10.26 29.31
N ALA A 336 27.48 -11.41 29.49
CA ALA A 336 28.31 -12.03 28.45
C ALA A 336 27.48 -12.50 27.24
N SER A 337 26.28 -13.03 27.51
CA SER A 337 25.31 -13.46 26.48
C SER A 337 24.85 -12.30 25.60
N TRP A 338 24.75 -11.08 26.15
CA TRP A 338 24.45 -9.87 25.39
C TRP A 338 25.52 -9.60 24.32
N ARG A 339 26.80 -9.58 24.72
CA ARG A 339 27.91 -9.32 23.77
C ARG A 339 27.98 -10.38 22.67
N ALA A 340 27.85 -11.65 23.05
CA ALA A 340 27.87 -12.77 22.11
C ALA A 340 26.70 -12.68 21.10
N SER A 341 25.50 -12.38 21.58
CA SER A 341 24.31 -12.20 20.73
C SER A 341 24.45 -10.98 19.83
N MET A 342 24.90 -9.84 20.36
CA MET A 342 25.10 -8.61 19.57
C MET A 342 26.09 -8.83 18.42
N ARG A 343 27.24 -9.47 18.68
CA ARG A 343 28.22 -9.82 17.64
C ARG A 343 27.63 -10.70 16.52
N ARG A 344 26.69 -11.59 16.87
CA ARG A 344 26.00 -12.44 15.91
C ARG A 344 24.86 -11.71 15.20
N PHE A 345 24.22 -10.75 15.86
CA PHE A 345 23.12 -9.98 15.30
C PHE A 345 23.60 -8.90 14.31
N THR A 346 24.74 -8.27 14.56
CA THR A 346 25.30 -7.22 13.69
C THR A 346 25.29 -7.58 12.19
N PRO A 347 25.82 -8.73 11.72
CA PRO A 347 25.80 -9.05 10.29
C PRO A 347 24.37 -9.22 9.73
N TRP A 348 23.43 -9.73 10.53
CA TRP A 348 22.01 -9.81 10.12
C TRP A 348 21.38 -8.43 10.00
N ALA A 349 21.61 -7.55 10.98
CA ALA A 349 21.13 -6.18 10.94
C ALA A 349 21.74 -5.40 9.75
N ALA A 350 23.04 -5.55 9.49
CA ALA A 350 23.71 -4.92 8.34
C ALA A 350 23.16 -5.44 7.00
N ALA A 351 22.94 -6.74 6.85
CA ALA A 351 22.34 -7.32 5.66
C ALA A 351 20.89 -6.86 5.46
N ALA A 352 20.11 -6.79 6.56
CA ALA A 352 18.75 -6.26 6.53
C ALA A 352 18.73 -4.78 6.10
N VAL A 353 19.60 -3.94 6.64
CA VAL A 353 19.72 -2.52 6.22
C VAL A 353 20.09 -2.42 4.74
N ALA A 354 21.06 -3.20 4.26
CA ALA A 354 21.43 -3.19 2.84
C ALA A 354 20.26 -3.60 1.93
N ALA A 355 19.51 -4.65 2.32
CA ALA A 355 18.32 -5.07 1.61
C ALA A 355 17.22 -3.99 1.62
N LEU A 356 16.98 -3.34 2.77
CA LEU A 356 16.01 -2.25 2.90
C LEU A 356 16.36 -1.05 2.03
N VAL A 357 17.64 -0.69 1.94
CA VAL A 357 18.11 0.40 1.06
C VAL A 357 17.90 0.04 -0.41
N ALA A 358 18.34 -1.15 -0.84
CA ALA A 358 18.23 -1.56 -2.24
C ALA A 358 16.76 -1.65 -2.71
N THR A 359 15.93 -2.34 -1.93
CA THR A 359 14.49 -2.49 -2.22
C THR A 359 13.73 -1.16 -2.07
N GLY A 360 14.11 -0.34 -1.09
CA GLY A 360 13.52 0.98 -0.85
C GLY A 360 13.80 1.98 -1.98
N LEU A 361 15.01 1.97 -2.56
CA LEU A 361 15.35 2.78 -3.73
C LEU A 361 14.54 2.38 -4.97
N TYR A 362 14.35 1.06 -5.18
CA TYR A 362 13.49 0.56 -6.24
C TYR A 362 12.04 1.02 -6.05
N ALA A 363 11.48 0.83 -4.85
CA ALA A 363 10.12 1.25 -4.54
C ALA A 363 9.94 2.78 -4.64
N ALA A 364 10.92 3.57 -4.23
CA ALA A 364 10.88 5.03 -4.36
C ALA A 364 10.88 5.48 -5.82
N ARG A 365 11.69 4.85 -6.68
CA ARG A 365 11.74 5.12 -8.12
C ARG A 365 10.40 4.83 -8.81
N ALA A 366 9.71 3.77 -8.38
CA ALA A 366 8.42 3.36 -8.92
C ALA A 366 7.27 4.25 -8.42
N ASN A 367 7.25 4.59 -7.13
CA ASN A 367 6.10 5.28 -6.51
C ASN A 367 6.26 6.81 -6.43
N VAL A 368 7.47 7.35 -6.63
CA VAL A 368 7.78 8.79 -6.56
C VAL A 368 8.62 9.18 -7.78
N PRO A 369 7.98 9.35 -8.96
CA PRO A 369 8.70 9.53 -10.22
C PRO A 369 9.37 10.90 -10.36
N THR A 370 8.92 11.93 -9.62
CA THR A 370 9.42 13.31 -9.75
C THR A 370 9.74 13.96 -8.39
N ALA A 371 10.59 14.98 -8.40
CA ALA A 371 10.88 15.78 -7.20
C ALA A 371 9.67 16.59 -6.71
N TYR A 372 8.77 16.97 -7.62
CA TYR A 372 7.51 17.61 -7.27
C TYR A 372 6.63 16.65 -6.47
N ALA A 373 6.44 15.42 -6.96
CA ALA A 373 5.67 14.39 -6.29
C ALA A 373 6.22 14.09 -4.88
N PHE A 374 7.55 14.11 -4.70
CA PHE A 374 8.17 13.94 -3.39
C PHE A 374 7.85 15.06 -2.39
N THR A 375 7.71 16.31 -2.84
CA THR A 375 7.58 17.49 -1.97
C THR A 375 6.16 18.03 -1.84
N HIS A 376 5.25 17.66 -2.74
CA HIS A 376 3.90 18.20 -2.83
C HIS A 376 2.79 17.16 -2.57
N THR A 377 3.15 15.90 -2.31
CA THR A 377 2.18 14.83 -1.98
C THR A 377 2.32 14.37 -0.54
N ALA A 378 1.21 13.92 0.06
CA ALA A 378 1.21 13.30 1.38
C ALA A 378 2.09 12.03 1.43
N TYR A 379 2.12 11.27 0.33
CA TYR A 379 2.98 10.09 0.18
C TYR A 379 4.46 10.47 0.27
N GLY A 380 4.89 11.51 -0.48
CA GLY A 380 6.27 12.01 -0.47
C GLY A 380 6.73 12.49 0.92
N TRP A 381 5.91 13.28 1.61
CA TRP A 381 6.19 13.71 2.98
C TRP A 381 6.28 12.54 3.97
N THR A 382 5.36 11.58 3.88
CA THR A 382 5.35 10.40 4.74
C THR A 382 6.61 9.54 4.51
N LEU A 383 7.04 9.41 3.25
CA LEU A 383 8.30 8.75 2.89
C LEU A 383 9.51 9.50 3.46
N ALA A 384 9.54 10.83 3.40
CA ALA A 384 10.62 11.63 3.97
C ALA A 384 10.74 11.43 5.50
N VAL A 385 9.62 11.39 6.21
CA VAL A 385 9.57 11.05 7.64
C VAL A 385 10.12 9.65 7.88
N LYS A 386 9.68 8.64 7.10
CA LYS A 386 10.17 7.26 7.21
C LYS A 386 11.69 7.18 7.01
N ILE A 387 12.23 7.83 5.98
CA ILE A 387 13.68 7.87 5.70
C ILE A 387 14.44 8.48 6.87
N THR A 388 13.94 9.59 7.44
CA THR A 388 14.57 10.27 8.58
C THR A 388 14.61 9.37 9.82
N LEU A 389 13.50 8.70 10.13
CA LEU A 389 13.43 7.77 11.26
C LEU A 389 14.33 6.55 11.06
N VAL A 390 14.37 5.98 9.85
CA VAL A 390 15.28 4.86 9.51
C VAL A 390 16.74 5.29 9.60
N ALA A 391 17.10 6.49 9.13
CA ALA A 391 18.46 7.02 9.27
C ALA A 391 18.87 7.16 10.74
N ALA A 392 17.97 7.62 11.61
CA ALA A 392 18.19 7.66 13.05
C ALA A 392 18.36 6.25 13.66
N MET A 393 17.58 5.25 13.21
CA MET A 393 17.77 3.85 13.63
C MET A 393 19.14 3.30 13.20
N VAL A 394 19.56 3.55 11.95
CA VAL A 394 20.88 3.14 11.46
C VAL A 394 21.99 3.78 12.30
N GLY A 395 21.83 5.06 12.67
CA GLY A 395 22.76 5.76 13.56
C GLY A 395 22.88 5.09 14.94
N LEU A 396 21.75 4.69 15.55
CA LEU A 396 21.73 3.94 16.81
C LEU A 396 22.38 2.56 16.68
N GLY A 397 22.06 1.81 15.62
CA GLY A 397 22.64 0.50 15.35
C GLY A 397 24.17 0.58 15.14
N PHE A 398 24.64 1.61 14.43
CA PHE A 398 26.06 1.89 14.25
C PHE A 398 26.74 2.22 15.59
N TRP A 399 26.08 3.02 16.44
CA TRP A 399 26.55 3.32 17.79
C TRP A 399 26.68 2.04 18.65
N HIS A 400 25.71 1.13 18.61
CA HIS A 400 25.79 -0.17 19.30
C HIS A 400 26.93 -1.04 18.78
N TRP A 401 27.15 -1.05 17.46
CA TRP A 401 28.25 -1.80 16.85
C TRP A 401 29.62 -1.32 17.33
N LEU A 402 29.85 -0.01 17.35
CA LEU A 402 31.09 0.59 17.88
C LEU A 402 31.31 0.19 19.35
N HIS A 403 30.27 0.34 20.18
CA HIS A 403 30.36 0.05 21.61
C HIS A 403 30.49 -1.44 21.95
N ALA A 404 29.96 -2.32 21.09
CA ALA A 404 30.14 -3.76 21.20
C ALA A 404 31.58 -4.19 20.89
N ARG A 405 32.31 -3.42 20.06
CA ARG A 405 33.72 -3.67 19.71
C ARG A 405 34.71 -3.10 20.72
N THR A 406 34.45 -1.91 21.28
CA THR A 406 35.39 -1.22 22.19
C THR A 406 35.29 -1.66 23.65
N ALA A 407 34.24 -2.39 24.03
CA ALA A 407 34.11 -2.91 25.39
C ALA A 407 35.13 -4.02 25.67
N VAL A 408 36.28 -3.64 26.23
CA VAL A 408 37.34 -4.54 26.71
C VAL A 408 36.72 -5.71 27.49
N ALA A 409 37.15 -6.92 27.17
CA ALA A 409 36.78 -8.11 27.92
C ALA A 409 37.30 -7.95 29.34
N GLU A 410 36.43 -7.64 30.30
CA GLU A 410 36.68 -7.90 31.72
C GLU A 410 37.08 -9.38 31.81
N ARG A 411 38.38 -9.62 32.00
CA ARG A 411 38.93 -10.96 32.19
C ARG A 411 38.28 -11.53 33.46
N PRO A 412 37.61 -12.69 33.42
CA PRO A 412 37.18 -13.35 34.63
C PRO A 412 38.45 -13.81 35.37
N GLY A 413 38.73 -13.21 36.54
CA GLY A 413 39.74 -13.74 37.47
C GLY A 413 40.87 -12.81 37.91
N VAL A 414 40.93 -11.54 37.49
CA VAL A 414 41.90 -10.60 38.07
C VAL A 414 41.13 -9.60 38.94
N ALA A 415 41.02 -9.91 40.23
CA ALA A 415 40.67 -8.93 41.25
C ALA A 415 41.67 -7.77 41.12
N THR A 416 41.22 -6.66 40.56
CA THR A 416 42.04 -5.46 40.41
C THR A 416 41.96 -4.73 41.75
N GLU A 417 42.81 -5.13 42.70
CA GLU A 417 43.02 -4.44 43.98
C GLU A 417 43.68 -3.05 43.84
N ARG A 418 43.72 -2.45 42.65
CA ARG A 418 44.49 -1.22 42.41
C ARG A 418 43.75 -0.03 41.82
N SER A 419 42.43 -0.02 41.87
CA SER A 419 41.69 1.22 41.64
C SER A 419 40.45 1.25 42.51
N GLY A 420 40.41 2.20 43.46
CA GLY A 420 39.25 2.54 44.27
C GLY A 420 38.08 3.14 43.44
N VAL A 421 37.88 2.66 42.22
CA VAL A 421 36.75 3.02 41.37
C VAL A 421 35.61 2.07 41.73
N THR A 422 34.75 2.58 42.61
CA THR A 422 33.52 1.98 43.10
C THR A 422 32.76 1.17 42.05
N THR A 423 32.35 -0.04 42.46
CA THR A 423 31.53 -1.08 41.82
C THR A 423 30.15 -0.61 41.31
N ASP A 424 29.89 0.69 41.26
CA ASP A 424 28.58 1.33 41.05
C ASP A 424 28.30 1.66 39.55
N GLN A 425 29.32 1.63 38.68
CA GLN A 425 29.14 1.98 37.27
C GLN A 425 28.64 0.83 36.38
N ALA A 426 28.87 -0.43 36.77
CA ALA A 426 28.47 -1.61 36.00
C ALA A 426 26.93 -1.76 35.84
N PRO A 427 26.11 -1.62 36.90
CA PRO A 427 24.64 -1.61 36.75
C PRO A 427 24.15 -0.42 35.92
N ASN A 428 24.79 0.76 36.08
CA ASN A 428 24.40 1.96 35.35
C ASN A 428 24.68 1.86 33.83
N ARG A 429 25.82 1.27 33.44
CA ARG A 429 26.14 0.96 32.02
C ARG A 429 25.21 -0.09 31.41
N ARG A 430 24.81 -1.12 32.17
CA ARG A 430 23.82 -2.13 31.72
C ARG A 430 22.45 -1.50 31.49
N ARG A 431 22.00 -0.64 32.42
CA ARG A 431 20.72 0.07 32.33
C ARG A 431 20.71 1.07 31.16
N GLY A 432 21.83 1.74 30.89
CA GLY A 432 22.00 2.60 29.72
C GLY A 432 21.85 1.85 28.39
N ARG A 433 22.50 0.70 28.23
CA ARG A 433 22.40 -0.12 27.00
C ARG A 433 20.97 -0.60 26.74
N ALA A 434 20.29 -1.11 27.77
CA ALA A 434 18.89 -1.53 27.67
C ALA A 434 17.96 -0.38 27.22
N LYS A 435 18.18 0.84 27.72
CA LYS A 435 17.42 2.03 27.31
C LYS A 435 17.67 2.38 25.83
N THR A 436 18.91 2.33 25.35
CA THR A 436 19.21 2.64 23.95
C THR A 436 18.64 1.61 22.97
N LEU A 437 18.59 0.34 23.33
CA LEU A 437 17.96 -0.71 22.52
C LEU A 437 16.44 -0.58 22.51
N LEU A 438 15.86 -0.26 23.67
CA LEU A 438 14.44 0.05 23.74
C LEU A 438 14.11 1.26 22.85
N ALA A 439 14.95 2.30 22.85
CA ALA A 439 14.78 3.45 21.97
C ALA A 439 14.85 3.05 20.49
N GLU A 440 15.81 2.21 20.07
CA GLU A 440 15.89 1.71 18.70
C GLU A 440 14.68 0.84 18.33
N LEU A 441 14.24 -0.05 19.22
CA LEU A 441 13.05 -0.88 19.02
C LEU A 441 11.78 -0.03 18.89
N LEU A 442 11.59 0.96 19.77
CA LEU A 442 10.46 1.89 19.72
C LEU A 442 10.50 2.70 18.42
N LEU A 443 11.68 3.14 17.99
CA LEU A 443 11.83 3.83 16.71
C LEU A 443 11.45 2.91 15.53
N GLY A 444 11.82 1.63 15.59
CA GLY A 444 11.36 0.61 14.63
C GLY A 444 9.85 0.45 14.62
N VAL A 445 9.21 0.41 15.79
CA VAL A 445 7.74 0.37 15.91
C VAL A 445 7.11 1.63 15.32
N VAL A 446 7.66 2.82 15.54
CA VAL A 446 7.19 4.07 14.92
C VAL A 446 7.38 4.04 13.40
N VAL A 447 8.51 3.52 12.89
CA VAL A 447 8.73 3.34 11.44
C VAL A 447 7.68 2.42 10.82
N LEU A 448 7.26 1.35 11.50
CA LEU A 448 6.16 0.50 11.04
C LEU A 448 4.82 1.25 11.03
N GLY A 449 4.58 2.15 11.99
CA GLY A 449 3.39 3.00 12.02
C GLY A 449 3.35 4.01 10.87
N VAL A 450 4.48 4.69 10.60
CA VAL A 450 4.62 5.56 9.42
C VAL A 450 4.49 4.77 8.13
N THR A 451 5.02 3.54 8.10
CA THR A 451 4.85 2.63 6.94
C THR A 451 3.39 2.28 6.74
N SER A 452 2.62 2.02 7.80
CA SER A 452 1.17 1.79 7.73
C SER A 452 0.42 2.96 7.09
N VAL A 453 0.74 4.21 7.47
CA VAL A 453 0.19 5.41 6.82
C VAL A 453 0.57 5.46 5.34
N LEU A 454 1.86 5.26 5.03
CA LEU A 454 2.38 5.29 3.66
C LEU A 454 1.70 4.26 2.75
N THR A 455 1.47 3.03 3.24
CA THR A 455 0.85 1.96 2.44
C THR A 455 -0.64 2.15 2.20
N ASN A 456 -1.31 2.98 3.01
CA ASN A 456 -2.70 3.34 2.78
C ASN A 456 -2.84 4.62 1.93
N LEU A 457 -1.76 5.35 1.66
CA LEU A 457 -1.80 6.53 0.79
C LEU A 457 -1.69 6.11 -0.68
N PRO A 458 -2.37 6.82 -1.60
CA PRO A 458 -2.10 6.69 -3.02
C PRO A 458 -0.63 6.98 -3.32
N PRO A 459 0.03 6.23 -4.23
CA PRO A 459 1.41 6.50 -4.62
C PRO A 459 1.55 7.93 -5.14
N ALA A 460 2.70 8.57 -4.87
CA ALA A 460 2.96 9.93 -5.36
C ALA A 460 2.97 10.02 -6.90
N ALA A 461 3.14 8.89 -7.59
CA ALA A 461 3.02 8.77 -9.04
C ALA A 461 1.64 9.17 -9.60
N SER A 462 0.60 9.16 -8.76
CA SER A 462 -0.74 9.67 -9.11
C SER A 462 -0.80 11.20 -9.23
N ASP A 463 0.20 11.93 -8.71
CA ASP A 463 0.30 13.40 -8.73
C ASP A 463 1.75 13.79 -9.13
N PRO A 464 2.14 13.52 -10.41
CA PRO A 464 3.52 13.62 -10.87
C PRO A 464 4.02 15.07 -10.95
N GLY A 465 3.11 16.04 -10.94
CA GLY A 465 3.42 17.45 -10.94
C GLY A 465 3.21 18.14 -12.28
N PRO A 466 3.40 19.46 -12.31
CA PRO A 466 2.97 20.28 -13.43
C PRO A 466 3.71 19.97 -14.74
N VAL A 467 2.95 19.94 -15.84
CA VAL A 467 3.48 19.91 -17.20
C VAL A 467 3.55 21.34 -17.72
N TYR A 468 4.72 21.71 -18.24
CA TYR A 468 4.97 23.00 -18.87
C TYR A 468 5.44 22.77 -20.29
N THR A 469 4.68 23.26 -21.27
CA THR A 469 5.13 23.27 -22.66
C THR A 469 4.94 24.63 -23.28
N THR A 470 5.80 24.99 -24.23
CA THR A 470 5.67 26.24 -24.98
C THR A 470 5.70 25.94 -26.47
N GLN A 471 4.68 26.42 -27.18
CA GLN A 471 4.58 26.37 -28.63
C GLN A 471 4.67 27.77 -29.21
N VAL A 472 5.22 27.89 -30.42
CA VAL A 472 5.23 29.15 -31.17
C VAL A 472 4.11 29.08 -32.20
N LEU A 473 3.10 29.93 -32.03
CA LEU A 473 1.96 30.07 -32.93
C LEU A 473 2.35 30.93 -34.15
N PRO A 474 1.58 30.86 -35.26
CA PRO A 474 1.74 31.79 -36.38
C PRO A 474 1.71 33.26 -35.91
N GLY A 475 2.53 34.11 -36.53
CA GLY A 475 2.74 35.49 -36.07
C GLY A 475 3.72 35.62 -34.90
N GLY A 476 4.40 34.53 -34.50
CA GLY A 476 5.47 34.54 -33.50
C GLY A 476 4.99 34.65 -32.05
N ILE A 477 3.69 34.47 -31.81
CA ILE A 477 3.12 34.46 -30.46
C ILE A 477 3.56 33.17 -29.76
N ARG A 478 4.19 33.30 -28.59
CA ARG A 478 4.54 32.16 -27.74
C ARG A 478 3.36 31.81 -26.86
N ALA A 479 2.85 30.59 -27.00
CA ALA A 479 1.81 30.03 -26.17
C ALA A 479 2.40 29.02 -25.20
N THR A 480 2.39 29.35 -23.91
CA THR A 480 2.85 28.47 -22.83
C THR A 480 1.64 27.83 -22.16
N LEU A 481 1.50 26.52 -22.31
CA LEU A 481 0.49 25.71 -21.65
C LEU A 481 1.09 25.13 -20.36
N THR A 482 0.40 25.36 -19.25
CA THR A 482 0.70 24.80 -17.93
C THR A 482 -0.49 23.99 -17.45
N ILE A 483 -0.26 22.73 -17.08
CA ILE A 483 -1.27 21.84 -16.52
C ILE A 483 -0.79 21.40 -15.15
N THR A 484 -1.61 21.59 -14.12
CA THR A 484 -1.23 21.25 -12.74
C THR A 484 -2.35 20.50 -12.02
N PRO A 485 -2.06 19.36 -11.36
CA PRO A 485 -0.75 18.72 -11.23
C PRO A 485 -0.47 17.60 -12.24
N ASN A 486 -1.13 17.60 -13.40
CA ASN A 486 -1.01 16.55 -14.43
C ASN A 486 -1.39 15.15 -13.93
N ARG A 487 -2.55 15.07 -13.27
CA ARG A 487 -3.11 13.82 -12.78
C ARG A 487 -4.38 13.44 -13.51
N VAL A 488 -4.83 12.20 -13.31
CA VAL A 488 -6.19 11.83 -13.70
C VAL A 488 -7.19 12.57 -12.79
N GLY A 489 -8.21 13.17 -13.39
CA GLY A 489 -9.24 13.94 -12.69
C GLY A 489 -9.00 15.45 -12.73
N VAL A 490 -9.22 16.13 -11.61
CA VAL A 490 -9.24 17.61 -11.57
C VAL A 490 -7.84 18.17 -11.76
N ASN A 491 -7.69 18.99 -12.80
CA ASN A 491 -6.50 19.76 -13.11
C ASN A 491 -6.85 21.23 -13.35
N ARG A 492 -5.86 22.08 -13.13
CA ARG A 492 -5.86 23.49 -13.53
C ARG A 492 -5.09 23.62 -14.85
N PHE A 493 -5.72 24.22 -15.84
CA PHE A 493 -5.14 24.45 -17.17
C PHE A 493 -4.94 25.94 -17.37
N THR A 494 -3.72 26.37 -17.64
CA THR A 494 -3.37 27.77 -17.82
C THR A 494 -2.63 27.94 -19.15
N VAL A 495 -3.08 28.88 -19.98
CA VAL A 495 -2.43 29.26 -21.23
C VAL A 495 -1.97 30.71 -21.12
N ALA A 496 -0.66 30.93 -21.23
CA ALA A 496 -0.05 32.24 -21.30
C ALA A 496 0.38 32.55 -22.74
N LEU A 497 -0.18 33.60 -23.34
CA LEU A 497 0.11 34.07 -24.69
C LEU A 497 1.00 35.32 -24.62
N THR A 498 2.21 35.22 -25.16
CA THR A 498 3.21 36.29 -25.17
C THR A 498 3.54 36.67 -26.60
N ALA A 499 3.45 37.96 -26.93
CA ALA A 499 3.81 38.48 -28.24
C ALA A 499 5.33 38.38 -28.50
N PRO A 500 5.79 38.48 -29.77
CA PRO A 500 7.22 38.51 -30.09
C PRO A 500 8.01 39.60 -29.34
N SER A 501 7.34 40.70 -28.95
CA SER A 501 7.92 41.80 -28.16
C SER A 501 8.16 41.46 -26.68
N GLY A 502 7.77 40.27 -26.22
CA GLY A 502 7.83 39.85 -24.82
C GLY A 502 6.70 40.38 -23.94
N ARG A 503 5.78 41.18 -24.49
CA ARG A 503 4.58 41.66 -23.77
C ARG A 503 3.43 40.65 -23.89
N PRO A 504 2.44 40.68 -22.99
CA PRO A 504 1.23 39.86 -23.12
C PRO A 504 0.53 40.09 -24.47
N ALA A 505 0.13 39.02 -25.15
CA ALA A 505 -0.56 39.11 -26.43
C ALA A 505 -1.93 39.79 -26.26
N SER A 506 -2.22 40.75 -27.14
CA SER A 506 -3.49 41.49 -27.21
C SER A 506 -4.32 41.07 -28.42
N GLY A 507 -5.59 41.47 -28.46
CA GLY A 507 -6.47 41.17 -29.60
C GLY A 507 -6.85 39.69 -29.70
N ILE A 508 -7.02 39.02 -28.57
CA ILE A 508 -7.47 37.62 -28.49
C ILE A 508 -8.95 37.62 -28.11
N ALA A 509 -9.78 36.99 -28.93
CA ALA A 509 -11.22 36.85 -28.71
C ALA A 509 -11.55 35.60 -27.88
N GLU A 510 -10.86 34.48 -28.17
CA GLU A 510 -11.13 33.20 -27.55
C GLU A 510 -9.88 32.32 -27.46
N VAL A 511 -9.82 31.51 -26.40
CA VAL A 511 -8.79 30.49 -26.20
C VAL A 511 -9.50 29.21 -25.76
N THR A 512 -9.25 28.14 -26.49
CA THR A 512 -9.92 26.86 -26.31
C THR A 512 -8.89 25.74 -26.28
N LEU A 513 -9.10 24.76 -25.41
CA LEU A 513 -8.32 23.52 -25.37
C LEU A 513 -9.24 22.36 -25.72
N SER A 514 -8.76 21.48 -26.59
CA SER A 514 -9.40 20.21 -26.92
C SER A 514 -8.48 19.05 -26.52
N PHE A 515 -9.04 18.06 -25.82
CA PHE A 515 -8.29 16.94 -25.26
C PHE A 515 -8.66 15.65 -25.98
N ARG A 516 -7.65 14.95 -26.49
CA ARG A 516 -7.83 13.65 -27.14
C ARG A 516 -6.82 12.66 -26.58
N CYS A 517 -7.28 11.53 -26.06
CA CYS A 517 -6.38 10.45 -25.70
C CYS A 517 -5.86 9.73 -26.95
N LEU A 518 -4.58 9.34 -26.94
CA LEU A 518 -3.90 8.69 -28.07
C LEU A 518 -3.94 7.16 -27.99
N THR A 519 -4.15 6.60 -26.81
CA THR A 519 -4.25 5.15 -26.60
C THR A 519 -5.67 4.63 -26.72
N MET A 520 -6.68 5.48 -26.50
CA MET A 520 -8.08 5.03 -26.54
C MET A 520 -9.02 6.13 -27.02
N ASP A 521 -9.98 5.77 -27.87
CA ASP A 521 -10.97 6.71 -28.41
C ASP A 521 -12.07 7.04 -27.39
N MET A 522 -11.96 8.24 -26.84
CA MET A 522 -12.83 8.79 -25.80
C MET A 522 -13.68 9.97 -26.27
N GLY A 523 -13.67 10.25 -27.58
CA GLY A 523 -14.13 11.52 -28.09
C GLY A 523 -13.14 12.66 -27.77
N VAL A 524 -13.59 13.88 -28.02
CA VAL A 524 -12.77 15.09 -27.81
C VAL A 524 -13.53 16.04 -26.90
N ASP A 525 -13.01 16.20 -25.68
CA ASP A 525 -13.53 17.20 -24.76
C ASP A 525 -12.95 18.55 -25.11
N THR A 526 -13.81 19.56 -25.25
CA THR A 526 -13.40 20.92 -25.61
C THR A 526 -13.83 21.90 -24.52
N VAL A 527 -12.90 22.73 -24.07
CA VAL A 527 -13.15 23.73 -23.02
C VAL A 527 -12.65 25.10 -23.44
N ARG A 528 -13.51 26.10 -23.28
CA ARG A 528 -13.13 27.51 -23.40
C ARG A 528 -12.50 28.01 -22.10
N LEU A 529 -11.34 28.66 -22.21
CA LEU A 529 -10.63 29.21 -21.08
C LEU A 529 -11.13 30.62 -20.76
N ARG A 530 -11.15 30.96 -19.47
CA ARG A 530 -11.50 32.30 -19.00
C ARG A 530 -10.25 33.15 -18.88
N ARG A 531 -10.30 34.39 -19.38
CA ARG A 531 -9.20 35.34 -19.20
C ARG A 531 -9.10 35.73 -17.72
N VAL A 532 -7.93 35.53 -17.12
CA VAL A 532 -7.66 35.85 -15.70
C VAL A 532 -6.72 37.04 -15.52
N ALA A 533 -5.84 37.27 -16.50
CA ALA A 533 -4.94 38.43 -16.55
C ALA A 533 -4.61 38.76 -18.01
N PRO A 534 -3.96 39.91 -18.31
CA PRO A 534 -3.47 40.19 -19.66
C PRO A 534 -2.60 39.04 -20.20
N GLY A 535 -2.99 38.48 -21.35
CA GLY A 535 -2.32 37.34 -21.96
C GLY A 535 -2.47 36.00 -21.22
N GLN A 536 -3.20 35.91 -20.10
CA GLN A 536 -3.37 34.67 -19.36
C GLN A 536 -4.82 34.20 -19.32
N TYR A 537 -5.01 32.93 -19.65
CA TYR A 537 -6.29 32.26 -19.74
C TYR A 537 -6.26 30.99 -18.89
N GLN A 538 -7.35 30.69 -18.20
CA GLN A 538 -7.38 29.59 -17.25
C GLN A 538 -8.75 28.90 -17.17
N THR A 539 -8.73 27.61 -16.90
CA THR A 539 -9.89 26.82 -16.46
C THR A 539 -9.47 25.76 -15.44
N THR A 540 -10.43 25.17 -14.75
CA THR A 540 -10.22 24.04 -13.83
C THR A 540 -11.34 23.04 -14.02
N GLY A 541 -10.99 21.77 -14.17
CA GLY A 541 -11.96 20.71 -14.45
C GLY A 541 -11.33 19.35 -14.64
N MET A 542 -12.17 18.35 -14.88
CA MET A 542 -11.75 16.97 -15.14
C MET A 542 -11.77 16.70 -16.64
N TYR A 543 -10.73 17.15 -17.34
CA TYR A 543 -10.59 16.92 -18.80
C TYR A 543 -9.55 15.84 -19.14
N LEU A 544 -8.77 15.41 -18.15
CA LEU A 544 -7.81 14.33 -18.26
C LEU A 544 -8.33 13.17 -17.41
N THR A 545 -9.16 12.32 -18.01
CA THR A 545 -9.91 11.27 -17.29
C THR A 545 -9.19 9.93 -17.27
N MET A 546 -8.04 9.81 -17.94
CA MET A 546 -7.26 8.57 -18.05
C MET A 546 -5.77 8.88 -18.05
N ALA A 547 -4.97 7.96 -17.50
CA ALA A 547 -3.51 8.01 -17.58
C ALA A 547 -3.01 7.66 -19.00
N GLY A 548 -1.75 7.97 -19.29
CA GLY A 548 -1.10 7.67 -20.57
C GLY A 548 -1.03 8.86 -21.52
N PRO A 549 -0.83 8.64 -22.83
CA PRO A 549 -0.51 9.71 -23.77
C PRO A 549 -1.75 10.46 -24.27
N TRP A 550 -1.68 11.79 -24.22
CA TRP A 550 -2.71 12.73 -24.65
C TRP A 550 -2.18 13.70 -25.70
N LEU A 551 -3.08 14.08 -26.60
CA LEU A 551 -2.93 15.22 -27.50
C LEU A 551 -3.85 16.34 -27.02
N VAL A 552 -3.25 17.46 -26.62
CA VAL A 552 -3.96 18.70 -26.28
C VAL A 552 -3.83 19.65 -27.45
N HIS A 553 -4.95 19.91 -28.12
CA HIS A 553 -5.04 20.89 -29.19
C HIS A 553 -5.39 22.26 -28.58
N LEU A 554 -4.49 23.22 -28.76
CA LEU A 554 -4.70 24.62 -28.42
C LEU A 554 -5.23 25.36 -29.64
N HIS A 555 -6.40 25.97 -29.50
CA HIS A 555 -7.02 26.85 -30.48
C HIS A 555 -7.12 28.26 -29.90
N VAL A 556 -6.62 29.25 -30.63
CA VAL A 556 -6.68 30.67 -30.25
C VAL A 556 -7.31 31.46 -31.40
N LEU A 557 -8.45 32.08 -31.12
CA LEU A 557 -9.13 32.97 -32.05
C LEU A 557 -8.74 34.42 -31.74
N THR A 558 -8.19 35.11 -32.73
CA THR A 558 -7.90 36.55 -32.63
C THR A 558 -9.15 37.40 -32.85
N ALA A 559 -9.13 38.65 -32.40
CA ALA A 559 -10.20 39.63 -32.66
C ALA A 559 -10.32 39.96 -34.16
N ALA A 560 -9.27 39.69 -34.95
CA ALA A 560 -9.27 39.78 -36.40
C ALA A 560 -9.79 38.50 -37.07
N LEU A 561 -10.36 37.56 -36.30
CA LEU A 561 -10.91 36.28 -36.76
C LEU A 561 -9.90 35.33 -37.41
N ALA A 562 -8.60 35.49 -37.13
CA ALA A 562 -7.58 34.52 -37.50
C ALA A 562 -7.46 33.41 -36.43
N ASP A 563 -7.39 32.17 -36.89
CA ASP A 563 -7.16 30.97 -36.08
C ASP A 563 -5.67 30.68 -35.91
N LEU A 564 -5.22 30.51 -34.67
CA LEU A 564 -3.86 30.14 -34.32
C LEU A 564 -3.89 28.84 -33.52
N ASN A 565 -3.29 27.79 -34.08
CA ASN A 565 -3.39 26.43 -33.56
C ASN A 565 -2.03 25.85 -33.19
N ALA A 566 -2.00 25.02 -32.15
CA ALA A 566 -0.86 24.19 -31.82
C ALA A 566 -1.29 22.89 -31.14
N ASP A 567 -0.56 21.82 -31.42
CA ASP A 567 -0.74 20.53 -30.78
C ASP A 567 0.36 20.28 -29.74
N VAL A 568 -0.04 19.74 -28.59
CA VAL A 568 0.85 19.36 -27.51
C VAL A 568 0.63 17.89 -27.20
N ARG A 569 1.69 17.08 -27.31
CA ARG A 569 1.69 15.72 -26.79
C ARG A 569 2.25 15.70 -25.37
N MET A 570 1.59 14.96 -24.49
CA MET A 570 2.00 14.81 -23.09
C MET A 570 1.51 13.48 -22.52
N ASP A 571 2.14 13.02 -21.45
CA ASP A 571 1.68 11.87 -20.66
C ASP A 571 1.01 12.37 -19.37
N VAL A 572 -0.15 11.79 -19.05
CA VAL A 572 -0.93 12.08 -17.84
C VAL A 572 -0.72 10.95 -16.84
N GLY A 573 -0.48 11.30 -15.56
CA GLY A 573 -0.22 10.32 -14.51
C GLY A 573 1.17 9.68 -14.61
N SER A 574 1.31 8.44 -14.13
CA SER A 574 2.55 7.66 -14.27
C SER A 574 2.54 6.89 -15.60
N PRO A 575 3.58 7.02 -16.44
CA PRO A 575 3.73 6.21 -17.65
C PRO A 575 3.99 4.73 -17.34
#